data_AF-A0A9R0U1L7-F1
#
_entry.id   AF-A0A9R0U1L7-F1
#
_cell.length_a   1.000
_cell.length_b   1.000
_cell.length_c   1.000
_cell.angle_alpha   90.00
_cell.angle_beta   90.00
_cell.angle_gamma   90.00
#
_symmetry.space_group_name_H-M   'P 1'
#
loop_
_entity.id
_entity.type
_entity.pdbx_description
1 polymer ?
#
loop_
_entity_poly.entity_id
_entity_poly.type
_entity_poly.pdbx_seq_one_letter_code
_entity_poly.pdbx_strand_id
1 'polypeptide(L)'
;MDLRVAAPASVAAAARRGVLGVGCAGVRPPQGRRQCRPSVRVSVATTESSAAAAAVAASAAEDEETTNPRTVVAVILGGGAGTRLFPLTKRRAKPAVPIGGAYRLIDVPMSNCINSGINKVYVLTQFNSASLNRHLSRAYNFSNGVGFGDGFVEVLAATQRAGSEGKMWFQGTADAVRQFAWLFDDAKSKDIEDVLILSGDHLYRMDYMDFVQSHRQRNAGISICCLPIDGSRASDFGLMKIDGTGRVISFSEKPRGADLKAMQVDTTLLGLPKEEAEKKPYIASMGVYIFKKEILLNLFQMAFSYCK
;
A
#
# COMPACT_ATOMS: atom_id res chain seq x y z
N MET A 1 17.45 -12.86 0.67
CA MET A 1 16.19 -12.11 0.90
C MET A 1 15.13 -12.59 -0.07
N ASP A 2 13.93 -12.90 0.43
CA ASP A 2 12.80 -13.32 -0.41
C ASP A 2 11.87 -12.12 -0.64
N LEU A 3 11.97 -11.53 -1.83
CA LEU A 3 11.21 -10.38 -2.28
C LEU A 3 10.11 -10.88 -3.21
N ARG A 4 8.84 -10.69 -2.85
CA ARG A 4 7.70 -11.21 -3.63
C ARG A 4 6.72 -10.12 -4.04
N VAL A 5 6.08 -10.31 -5.18
CA VAL A 5 4.98 -9.46 -5.61
C VAL A 5 3.68 -9.96 -4.99
N ALA A 6 2.85 -9.03 -4.54
CA ALA A 6 1.44 -9.30 -4.30
C ALA A 6 0.61 -8.40 -5.22
N ALA A 7 -0.29 -9.01 -5.99
CA ALA A 7 -1.37 -8.30 -6.66
C ALA A 7 -2.52 -8.15 -5.64
N PRO A 8 -3.07 -6.95 -5.40
CA PRO A 8 -4.27 -6.80 -4.60
C PRO A 8 -5.42 -7.55 -5.26
N ALA A 9 -6.22 -8.30 -4.50
CA ALA A 9 -7.42 -8.97 -5.02
C ALA A 9 -8.38 -7.98 -5.72
N SER A 10 -8.38 -6.71 -5.29
CA SER A 10 -9.15 -5.62 -5.90
C SER A 10 -8.66 -5.21 -7.30
N VAL A 11 -7.40 -5.42 -7.67
CA VAL A 11 -6.86 -5.12 -9.01
C VAL A 11 -7.34 -6.16 -10.04
N ALA A 12 -7.45 -7.42 -9.62
CA ALA A 12 -8.05 -8.47 -10.45
C ALA A 12 -9.56 -8.24 -10.69
N ALA A 13 -10.27 -7.66 -9.72
CA ALA A 13 -11.67 -7.28 -9.86
C ALA A 13 -11.89 -6.00 -10.70
N ALA A 14 -10.97 -5.03 -10.62
CA ALA A 14 -11.04 -3.79 -11.41
C ALA A 14 -10.79 -4.04 -12.91
N ALA A 15 -9.93 -5.00 -13.27
CA ALA A 15 -9.77 -5.44 -14.66
C ALA A 15 -11.05 -6.04 -15.27
N ARG A 16 -11.92 -6.63 -14.43
CA ARG A 16 -13.22 -7.20 -14.89
C ARG A 16 -14.31 -6.16 -15.11
N ARG A 17 -14.16 -4.92 -14.63
CA ARG A 17 -15.15 -3.86 -14.82
C ARG A 17 -14.55 -2.79 -15.72
N GLY A 18 -14.85 -2.94 -17.01
CA GLY A 18 -14.55 -1.96 -18.04
C GLY A 18 -14.89 -0.53 -17.62
N VAL A 19 -14.07 0.38 -18.12
CA VAL A 19 -14.17 1.84 -18.01
C VAL A 19 -15.62 2.29 -18.19
N LEU A 20 -16.27 2.73 -17.12
CA LEU A 20 -17.52 3.47 -17.22
C LEU A 20 -17.17 4.91 -17.58
N GLY A 21 -17.33 5.23 -18.86
CA GLY A 21 -17.27 6.57 -19.40
C GLY A 21 -18.27 7.49 -18.69
N VAL A 22 -17.80 8.68 -18.33
CA VAL A 22 -18.61 9.74 -17.74
C VAL A 22 -19.45 10.37 -18.85
N GLY A 23 -20.71 9.94 -18.97
CA GLY A 23 -21.72 10.64 -19.74
C GLY A 23 -22.49 11.61 -18.85
N CYS A 24 -22.38 12.91 -19.15
CA CYS A 24 -23.21 13.95 -18.55
C CYS A 24 -24.68 13.80 -18.94
N ALA A 25 -25.58 13.64 -17.97
CA ALA A 25 -26.99 14.01 -18.10
C ALA A 25 -27.57 14.29 -16.71
N GLY A 26 -27.98 15.53 -16.47
CA GLY A 26 -28.63 15.93 -15.23
C GLY A 26 -30.13 15.61 -15.24
N VAL A 27 -30.66 15.05 -14.16
CA VAL A 27 -32.10 15.07 -13.82
C VAL A 27 -32.26 15.05 -12.29
N ARG A 28 -33.15 15.91 -11.78
CA ARG A 28 -33.56 16.10 -10.37
C ARG A 28 -34.24 14.85 -9.77
N PRO A 29 -34.34 14.73 -8.42
CA PRO A 29 -34.80 13.49 -7.78
C PRO A 29 -36.34 13.46 -7.63
N PRO A 30 -36.95 12.27 -7.60
CA PRO A 30 -38.20 12.07 -6.89
C PRO A 30 -38.00 11.26 -5.60
N GLN A 31 -38.69 11.73 -4.56
CA GLN A 31 -38.90 11.07 -3.29
C GLN A 31 -39.65 9.74 -3.49
N GLY A 32 -39.29 8.70 -2.75
CA GLY A 32 -40.05 7.45 -2.72
C GLY A 32 -39.39 6.37 -1.87
N ARG A 33 -40.03 6.04 -0.74
CA ARG A 33 -39.71 4.88 0.11
C ARG A 33 -39.65 3.60 -0.74
N ARG A 34 -38.59 2.79 -0.59
CA ARG A 34 -38.57 1.41 -1.06
C ARG A 34 -38.23 0.45 0.09
N GLN A 35 -39.15 -0.47 0.31
CA GLN A 35 -39.04 -1.63 1.18
C GLN A 35 -37.86 -2.51 0.80
N CYS A 36 -37.12 -2.98 1.80
CA CYS A 36 -36.17 -4.08 1.66
C CYS A 36 -36.94 -5.38 1.31
N ARG A 37 -36.63 -5.98 0.16
CA ARG A 37 -36.93 -7.39 -0.10
C ARG A 37 -35.65 -8.21 0.13
N PRO A 38 -35.73 -9.37 0.80
CA PRO A 38 -34.56 -10.22 0.99
C PRO A 38 -34.17 -10.82 -0.36
N SER A 39 -32.90 -10.68 -0.76
CA SER A 39 -32.35 -11.39 -1.90
C SER A 39 -32.17 -12.87 -1.53
N VAL A 40 -33.03 -13.69 -2.12
CA VAL A 40 -32.95 -15.16 -2.14
C VAL A 40 -31.59 -15.56 -2.74
N ARG A 41 -30.77 -16.32 -1.99
CA ARG A 41 -29.67 -17.08 -2.58
C ARG A 41 -30.27 -18.33 -3.21
N VAL A 42 -30.24 -18.42 -4.53
CA VAL A 42 -30.48 -19.68 -5.25
C VAL A 42 -29.11 -20.24 -5.63
N SER A 43 -28.75 -21.36 -5.02
CA SER A 43 -27.64 -22.20 -5.45
C SER A 43 -28.19 -23.19 -6.48
N VAL A 44 -27.73 -23.12 -7.74
CA VAL A 44 -28.01 -24.16 -8.74
C VAL A 44 -26.78 -25.06 -8.79
N ALA A 45 -26.93 -26.28 -8.29
CA ALA A 45 -26.01 -27.38 -8.51
C ALA A 45 -26.43 -28.10 -9.80
N THR A 46 -25.51 -28.24 -10.74
CA THR A 46 -25.62 -29.23 -11.83
C THR A 46 -24.68 -30.39 -11.50
N THR A 47 -25.27 -31.56 -11.24
CA THR A 47 -24.61 -32.87 -11.31
C THR A 47 -24.14 -33.07 -12.76
N GLU A 48 -22.98 -33.63 -13.09
CA GLU A 48 -22.38 -34.88 -12.61
C GLU A 48 -20.84 -34.88 -12.82
N SER A 49 -20.17 -35.76 -12.05
CA SER A 49 -18.77 -36.18 -12.17
C SER A 49 -17.68 -35.27 -11.60
N SER A 50 -17.44 -35.38 -10.28
CA SER A 50 -16.14 -35.84 -9.78
C SER A 50 -16.20 -35.99 -8.25
N ALA A 51 -16.48 -37.21 -7.80
CA ALA A 51 -16.28 -37.61 -6.41
C ALA A 51 -14.81 -37.52 -5.96
N ALA A 52 -13.88 -37.22 -6.88
CA ALA A 52 -12.47 -36.92 -6.59
C ALA A 52 -12.19 -35.44 -6.26
N ALA A 53 -13.05 -34.49 -6.65
CA ALA A 53 -12.84 -33.06 -6.35
C ALA A 53 -13.32 -32.67 -4.94
N ALA A 54 -14.31 -33.40 -4.41
CA ALA A 54 -14.86 -33.12 -3.07
C ALA A 54 -13.91 -33.50 -1.93
N ALA A 55 -13.03 -34.49 -2.13
CA ALA A 55 -12.08 -34.91 -1.09
C ALA A 55 -10.85 -33.99 -0.98
N VAL A 56 -10.46 -33.29 -2.06
CA VAL A 56 -9.34 -32.33 -2.06
C VAL A 56 -9.81 -30.92 -1.64
N ALA A 57 -11.08 -30.59 -1.84
CA ALA A 57 -11.67 -29.33 -1.37
C ALA A 57 -12.01 -29.33 0.13
N ALA A 58 -12.14 -30.51 0.75
CA ALA A 58 -12.49 -30.63 2.17
C ALA A 58 -11.29 -30.51 3.12
N SER A 59 -10.04 -30.58 2.64
CA SER A 59 -8.83 -30.49 3.48
C SER A 59 -8.13 -29.12 3.43
N ALA A 60 -8.76 -28.09 2.87
CA ALA A 60 -8.24 -26.72 2.82
C ALA A 60 -9.03 -25.74 3.71
N ALA A 61 -9.95 -26.27 4.53
CA ALA A 61 -10.79 -25.51 5.46
C ALA A 61 -10.43 -25.81 6.92
N GLU A 62 -9.16 -26.09 7.19
CA GLU A 62 -8.64 -26.24 8.55
C GLU A 62 -7.61 -25.14 8.79
N ASP A 63 -7.96 -24.21 9.69
CA ASP A 63 -7.18 -23.10 10.24
C ASP A 63 -6.79 -21.93 9.31
N GLU A 64 -7.77 -21.19 8.77
CA GLU A 64 -7.52 -19.77 8.47
C GLU A 64 -7.35 -19.00 9.79
N GLU A 65 -6.13 -18.98 10.31
CA GLU A 65 -5.74 -18.03 11.36
C GLU A 65 -5.90 -16.62 10.77
N THR A 66 -7.07 -15.99 11.02
CA THR A 66 -7.36 -14.62 10.58
C THR A 66 -6.23 -13.72 11.04
N THR A 67 -5.47 -13.19 10.07
CA THR A 67 -4.31 -12.35 10.33
C THR A 67 -4.71 -11.18 11.24
N ASN A 68 -4.11 -11.07 12.41
CA ASN A 68 -4.46 -10.02 13.37
C ASN A 68 -3.91 -8.66 12.88
N PRO A 69 -4.75 -7.65 12.62
CA PRO A 69 -4.27 -6.35 12.14
C PRO A 69 -3.45 -5.59 13.20
N ARG A 70 -3.53 -5.95 14.49
CA ARG A 70 -2.79 -5.29 15.58
C ARG A 70 -1.29 -5.56 15.58
N THR A 71 -0.85 -6.60 14.87
CA THR A 71 0.57 -6.94 14.69
C THR A 71 1.19 -6.19 13.50
N VAL A 72 0.43 -5.32 12.84
CA VAL A 72 0.87 -4.52 11.69
C VAL A 72 0.96 -3.06 12.09
N VAL A 73 2.08 -2.41 11.74
CA VAL A 73 2.23 -0.96 11.84
C VAL A 73 2.35 -0.35 10.45
N ALA A 74 1.61 0.74 10.21
CA ALA A 74 1.73 1.50 8.97
C ALA A 74 2.68 2.69 9.15
N VAL A 75 3.61 2.85 8.22
CA VAL A 75 4.50 4.01 8.14
C VAL A 75 4.19 4.74 6.84
N ILE A 76 3.54 5.90 6.95
CA ILE A 76 3.19 6.75 5.82
C ILE A 76 4.31 7.74 5.57
N LEU A 77 4.85 7.69 4.37
CA LEU A 77 5.91 8.56 3.90
C LEU A 77 5.30 9.82 3.32
N GLY A 78 5.34 10.90 4.11
CA GLY A 78 4.79 12.20 3.76
C GLY A 78 5.58 12.97 2.70
N GLY A 79 6.65 12.39 2.17
CA GLY A 79 7.44 12.95 1.08
C GLY A 79 8.34 14.14 1.48
N GLY A 80 9.19 14.53 0.52
CA GLY A 80 10.11 15.66 0.66
C GLY A 80 9.47 17.01 0.29
N ALA A 81 10.26 17.93 -0.26
CA ALA A 81 9.86 19.32 -0.52
C ALA A 81 8.64 19.52 -1.45
N GLY A 82 8.15 18.46 -2.11
CA GLY A 82 6.90 18.51 -2.87
C GLY A 82 6.93 19.45 -4.07
N THR A 83 8.08 19.62 -4.71
CA THR A 83 8.32 20.58 -5.81
C THR A 83 7.39 20.38 -7.01
N ARG A 84 6.99 19.13 -7.30
CA ARG A 84 6.07 18.80 -8.39
C ARG A 84 4.65 19.34 -8.22
N LEU A 85 4.24 19.61 -6.98
CA LEU A 85 2.92 20.19 -6.67
C LEU A 85 3.04 21.68 -6.29
N PHE A 86 4.16 22.32 -6.59
CA PHE A 86 4.25 23.76 -6.44
C PHE A 86 3.24 24.44 -7.38
N PRO A 87 2.46 25.45 -6.94
CA PRO A 87 2.57 26.20 -5.67
C PRO A 87 1.76 25.66 -4.49
N LEU A 88 1.03 24.55 -4.63
CA LEU A 88 0.17 23.99 -3.58
C LEU A 88 0.96 23.60 -2.32
N THR A 89 2.23 23.24 -2.46
CA THR A 89 3.15 22.84 -1.37
C THR A 89 3.94 24.01 -0.76
N LYS A 90 3.73 25.26 -1.21
CA LYS A 90 4.51 26.42 -0.75
C LYS A 90 4.47 26.64 0.77
N ARG A 91 3.32 26.41 1.41
CA ARG A 91 3.09 26.63 2.86
C ARG A 91 2.62 25.39 3.61
N ARG A 92 2.67 24.21 2.98
CA ARG A 92 2.14 22.96 3.54
C ARG A 92 2.94 21.76 3.06
N ALA A 93 2.99 20.71 3.88
CA ALA A 93 3.51 19.42 3.48
C ALA A 93 2.69 18.85 2.30
N LYS A 94 3.32 18.04 1.45
CA LYS A 94 2.64 17.33 0.34
C LYS A 94 1.37 16.58 0.81
N PRO A 95 1.37 15.83 1.92
CA PRO A 95 0.18 15.08 2.35
C PRO A 95 -0.95 15.99 2.86
N ALA A 96 -0.65 17.24 3.18
CA ALA A 96 -1.62 18.23 3.63
C ALA A 96 -2.27 19.02 2.48
N VAL A 97 -1.96 18.68 1.22
CA VAL A 97 -2.61 19.25 0.04
C VAL A 97 -4.08 18.80 0.00
N PRO A 98 -5.04 19.73 -0.11
CA PRO A 98 -6.46 19.40 -0.19
C PRO A 98 -6.82 18.68 -1.50
N ILE A 99 -7.76 17.75 -1.43
CA ILE A 99 -8.33 16.99 -2.55
C ILE A 99 -9.84 16.86 -2.36
N GLY A 100 -10.61 16.79 -3.46
CA GLY A 100 -12.03 16.47 -3.41
C GLY A 100 -12.90 17.42 -2.55
N GLY A 101 -12.45 18.66 -2.36
CA GLY A 101 -13.17 19.70 -1.59
C GLY A 101 -13.09 19.56 -0.07
N ALA A 102 -13.21 18.34 0.48
CA ALA A 102 -13.29 18.10 1.92
C ALA A 102 -12.12 17.32 2.53
N TYR A 103 -11.24 16.76 1.71
CA TYR A 103 -10.20 15.83 2.15
C TYR A 103 -8.80 16.36 1.86
N ARG A 104 -7.77 15.66 2.34
CA ARG A 104 -6.36 15.87 2.05
C ARG A 104 -5.73 14.59 1.52
N LEU A 105 -4.59 14.69 0.84
CA LEU A 105 -3.86 13.52 0.32
C LEU A 105 -3.59 12.46 1.40
N ILE A 106 -3.26 12.87 2.62
CA ILE A 106 -3.03 11.95 3.75
C ILE A 106 -4.27 11.12 4.13
N ASP A 107 -5.47 11.61 3.84
CA ASP A 107 -6.70 10.92 4.23
C ASP A 107 -6.90 9.61 3.45
N VAL A 108 -6.29 9.48 2.27
CA VAL A 108 -6.38 8.26 1.47
C VAL A 108 -5.67 7.07 2.14
N PRO A 109 -4.35 7.11 2.41
CA PRO A 109 -3.68 6.01 3.12
C PRO A 109 -4.21 5.84 4.55
N MET A 110 -4.60 6.92 5.24
CA MET A 110 -5.22 6.82 6.57
C MET A 110 -6.53 6.04 6.54
N SER A 111 -7.42 6.36 5.59
CA SER A 111 -8.69 5.66 5.43
C SER A 111 -8.48 4.19 5.04
N ASN A 112 -7.50 3.90 4.18
CA ASN A 112 -7.17 2.52 3.83
C ASN A 112 -6.67 1.75 5.06
N CYS A 113 -5.79 2.32 5.91
CA CYS A 113 -5.35 1.69 7.15
C CYS A 113 -6.53 1.39 8.08
N ILE A 114 -7.37 2.39 8.34
CA ILE A 114 -8.54 2.27 9.24
C ILE A 114 -9.52 1.21 8.72
N ASN A 115 -9.83 1.24 7.42
CA ASN A 115 -10.73 0.25 6.81
C ASN A 115 -10.14 -1.17 6.80
N SER A 116 -8.81 -1.29 6.86
CA SER A 116 -8.09 -2.57 6.99
C SER A 116 -7.91 -2.99 8.47
N GLY A 117 -8.44 -2.23 9.43
CA GLY A 117 -8.28 -2.49 10.86
C GLY A 117 -6.89 -2.14 11.43
N ILE A 118 -6.00 -1.56 10.64
CA ILE A 118 -4.65 -1.16 11.06
C ILE A 118 -4.74 0.16 11.82
N ASN A 119 -4.47 0.11 13.13
CA ASN A 119 -4.66 1.22 14.05
C ASN A 119 -3.35 1.85 14.59
N LYS A 120 -2.19 1.28 14.28
CA LYS A 120 -0.86 1.82 14.63
C LYS A 120 -0.26 2.49 13.39
N VAL A 121 -0.22 3.82 13.38
CA VAL A 121 0.21 4.58 12.20
C VAL A 121 1.23 5.65 12.58
N TYR A 122 2.39 5.59 11.93
CA TYR A 122 3.39 6.66 11.93
C TYR A 122 3.33 7.44 10.62
N VAL A 123 3.36 8.77 10.70
CA VAL A 123 3.41 9.65 9.54
C VAL A 123 4.74 10.39 9.54
N LEU A 124 5.63 10.05 8.61
CA LEU A 124 6.93 10.71 8.47
C LEU A 124 6.79 11.95 7.61
N THR A 125 7.25 13.11 8.08
CA THR A 125 7.22 14.36 7.30
C THR A 125 8.48 15.18 7.48
N GLN A 126 8.98 15.79 6.40
CA GLN A 126 10.17 16.65 6.46
C GLN A 126 9.82 18.12 6.66
N PHE A 127 8.79 18.64 5.97
CA PHE A 127 8.55 20.08 5.86
C PHE A 127 7.14 20.47 6.26
N ASN A 128 6.95 21.71 6.75
CA ASN A 128 5.65 22.38 6.91
C ASN A 128 4.57 21.51 7.59
N SER A 129 4.93 20.84 8.70
CA SER A 129 4.11 19.85 9.40
C SER A 129 2.96 20.43 10.22
N ALA A 130 2.98 21.72 10.59
CA ALA A 130 1.97 22.30 11.48
C ALA A 130 0.52 22.11 10.99
N SER A 131 0.26 22.33 9.70
CA SER A 131 -1.07 22.11 9.11
C SER A 131 -1.45 20.63 9.07
N LEU A 132 -0.48 19.76 8.84
CA LEU A 132 -0.66 18.31 8.83
C LEU A 132 -0.98 17.80 10.25
N ASN A 133 -0.18 18.18 11.24
CA ASN A 133 -0.36 17.82 12.65
C ASN A 133 -1.72 18.28 13.15
N ARG A 134 -2.13 19.52 12.85
CA ARG A 134 -3.45 20.03 13.23
C ARG A 134 -4.60 19.23 12.62
N HIS A 135 -4.45 18.78 11.37
CA HIS A 135 -5.46 17.96 10.70
C HIS A 135 -5.54 16.58 11.32
N LEU A 136 -4.40 15.91 11.48
CA LEU A 136 -4.35 14.57 12.07
C LEU A 136 -4.84 14.58 13.52
N SER A 137 -4.44 15.59 14.30
CA SER A 137 -4.89 15.78 15.70
C SER A 137 -6.36 16.18 15.84
N ARG A 138 -7.08 16.46 14.76
CA ARG A 138 -8.53 16.78 14.79
C ARG A 138 -9.35 15.68 14.18
N ALA A 139 -8.90 15.12 13.05
CA ALA A 139 -9.62 14.09 12.31
C ALA A 139 -9.38 12.69 12.90
N TYR A 140 -8.21 12.44 13.47
CA TYR A 140 -7.78 11.11 13.93
C TYR A 140 -7.23 11.15 15.37
N ASN A 141 -7.65 12.13 16.16
CA ASN A 141 -7.33 12.16 17.59
C ASN A 141 -8.45 11.48 18.36
N PHE A 142 -8.20 10.24 18.72
CA PHE A 142 -9.21 9.30 19.19
C PHE A 142 -9.56 9.45 20.68
N SER A 143 -9.15 10.56 21.31
CA SER A 143 -9.46 10.88 22.71
C SER A 143 -10.96 11.07 23.01
N ASN A 144 -11.84 11.11 21.99
CA ASN A 144 -13.26 11.49 22.13
C ASN A 144 -14.27 10.35 21.86
N GLY A 145 -13.91 9.08 22.09
CA GLY A 145 -14.92 8.03 22.32
C GLY A 145 -15.18 7.01 21.20
N VAL A 146 -14.35 6.94 20.16
CA VAL A 146 -14.28 5.77 19.26
C VAL A 146 -12.94 5.08 19.52
N GLY A 147 -12.94 4.21 20.53
CA GLY A 147 -11.71 3.65 21.10
C GLY A 147 -11.00 2.70 20.14
N PHE A 148 -9.88 3.14 19.58
CA PHE A 148 -8.91 2.32 18.86
C PHE A 148 -8.04 1.45 19.80
N GLY A 149 -8.46 1.19 21.03
CA GLY A 149 -7.67 0.43 22.01
C GLY A 149 -6.26 1.01 22.20
N ASP A 150 -5.25 0.22 21.84
CA ASP A 150 -3.81 0.54 21.85
C ASP A 150 -3.31 1.31 20.61
N GLY A 151 -4.20 1.65 19.67
CA GLY A 151 -3.88 2.33 18.42
C GLY A 151 -3.51 3.81 18.59
N PHE A 152 -2.69 4.31 17.68
CA PHE A 152 -2.21 5.69 17.68
C PHE A 152 -1.92 6.18 16.25
N VAL A 153 -1.98 7.51 16.09
CA VAL A 153 -1.53 8.19 14.86
C VAL A 153 -0.53 9.25 15.29
N GLU A 154 0.76 8.99 15.04
CA GLU A 154 1.84 9.86 15.47
C GLU A 154 2.57 10.46 14.27
N VAL A 155 2.77 11.78 14.30
CA VAL A 155 3.52 12.48 13.25
C VAL A 155 4.97 12.64 13.67
N LEU A 156 5.85 11.99 12.92
CA LEU A 156 7.28 12.05 13.12
C LEU A 156 7.86 13.07 12.13
N ALA A 157 8.10 14.26 12.64
CA ALA A 157 8.73 15.32 11.87
C ALA A 157 10.25 15.20 11.94
N ALA A 158 10.94 15.34 10.80
CA ALA A 158 12.38 15.51 10.79
C ALA A 158 12.75 16.76 11.62
N THR A 159 13.47 16.58 12.73
CA THR A 159 14.08 17.71 13.44
C THR A 159 15.41 18.06 12.79
N GLN A 160 15.66 19.33 12.50
CA GLN A 160 17.02 19.79 12.19
C GLN A 160 17.90 19.54 13.43
N ARG A 161 18.62 18.40 13.48
CA ARG A 161 19.68 18.23 14.47
C ARG A 161 20.82 19.16 14.07
N ALA A 162 21.22 20.04 14.99
CA ALA A 162 22.46 20.79 14.88
C ALA A 162 23.61 19.81 15.13
N GLY A 163 24.10 19.18 14.07
CA GLY A 163 25.37 18.46 14.06
C GLY A 163 26.44 19.30 13.36
N SER A 164 27.70 19.06 13.70
CA SER A 164 28.90 19.74 13.19
C SER A 164 29.09 19.68 11.66
N GLU A 165 28.24 18.94 10.94
CA GLU A 165 28.26 18.78 9.46
C GLU A 165 26.99 19.30 8.75
N GLY A 166 26.23 20.19 9.38
CA GLY A 166 25.11 20.91 8.73
C GLY A 166 23.72 20.29 8.93
N LYS A 167 22.70 20.98 8.39
CA LYS A 167 21.27 20.67 8.56
C LYS A 167 20.91 19.33 7.88
N MET A 168 20.97 18.22 8.62
CA MET A 168 20.63 16.90 8.08
C MET A 168 19.11 16.69 8.01
N TRP A 169 18.53 16.96 6.84
CA TRP A 169 17.21 16.45 6.45
C TRP A 169 17.29 14.95 6.12
N PHE A 170 16.16 14.25 5.98
CA PHE A 170 16.25 12.86 5.50
C PHE A 170 16.87 12.84 4.11
N GLN A 171 17.91 12.03 3.94
CA GLN A 171 18.62 11.87 2.67
C GLN A 171 17.82 11.07 1.64
N GLY A 172 16.72 10.44 2.08
CA GLY A 172 15.79 9.71 1.24
C GLY A 172 14.70 9.03 2.06
N THR A 173 13.86 8.25 1.40
CA THR A 173 12.77 7.50 2.02
C THR A 173 13.28 6.46 3.02
N ALA A 174 14.30 5.68 2.63
CA ALA A 174 14.90 4.67 3.50
C ALA A 174 15.57 5.31 4.73
N ASP A 175 16.22 6.46 4.54
CA ASP A 175 16.82 7.24 5.62
C ASP A 175 15.77 7.74 6.63
N ALA A 176 14.60 8.18 6.13
CA ALA A 176 13.50 8.61 6.98
C ALA A 176 13.04 7.49 7.93
N VAL A 177 12.81 6.29 7.41
CA VAL A 177 12.39 5.14 8.24
C VAL A 177 13.51 4.73 9.20
N ARG A 178 14.76 4.73 8.72
CA ARG A 178 15.94 4.37 9.51
C ARG A 178 16.15 5.28 10.72
N GLN A 179 16.00 6.60 10.57
CA GLN A 179 16.17 7.55 11.69
C GLN A 179 15.17 7.31 12.83
N PHE A 180 14.04 6.65 12.55
CA PHE A 180 13.03 6.27 13.52
C PHE A 180 12.97 4.76 13.79
N ALA A 181 14.00 4.00 13.40
CA ALA A 181 14.03 2.56 13.61
C ALA A 181 13.90 2.18 15.10
N TRP A 182 14.41 3.01 15.99
CA TRP A 182 14.33 2.84 17.45
C TRP A 182 12.88 2.82 17.98
N LEU A 183 11.90 3.38 17.25
CA LEU A 183 10.48 3.30 17.63
C LEU A 183 9.92 1.87 17.51
N PHE A 184 10.53 1.03 16.67
CA PHE A 184 10.14 -0.36 16.55
C PHE A 184 10.61 -1.20 17.75
N ASP A 185 11.56 -0.71 18.54
CA ASP A 185 12.02 -1.34 19.79
C ASP A 185 11.24 -0.87 21.03
N ASP A 186 10.38 0.15 20.89
CA ASP A 186 9.56 0.67 21.99
C ASP A 186 8.55 -0.37 22.48
N ALA A 187 8.15 -0.26 23.75
CA ALA A 187 7.20 -1.16 24.40
C ALA A 187 5.86 -1.24 23.65
N LYS A 188 5.43 -0.14 23.02
CA LYS A 188 4.21 -0.05 22.21
C LYS A 188 4.29 -0.83 20.89
N SER A 189 5.51 -1.16 20.48
CA SER A 189 5.84 -1.76 19.19
C SER A 189 6.34 -3.21 19.30
N LYS A 190 6.26 -3.81 20.50
CA LYS A 190 6.75 -5.16 20.77
C LYS A 190 5.99 -6.23 20.00
N ASP A 191 4.67 -6.12 19.93
CA ASP A 191 3.80 -7.09 19.26
C ASP A 191 3.72 -6.89 17.74
N ILE A 192 4.51 -5.97 17.18
CA ILE A 192 4.54 -5.72 15.74
C ILE A 192 5.42 -6.78 15.07
N GLU A 193 4.85 -7.46 14.10
CA GLU A 193 5.52 -8.45 13.25
C GLU A 193 5.83 -7.87 11.86
N ASP A 194 4.91 -7.07 11.32
CA ASP A 194 4.97 -6.54 9.96
C ASP A 194 4.91 -5.01 9.93
N VAL A 195 5.73 -4.42 9.07
CA VAL A 195 5.81 -2.97 8.82
C VAL A 195 5.33 -2.69 7.41
N LEU A 196 4.18 -2.02 7.31
CA LEU A 196 3.56 -1.58 6.06
C LEU A 196 4.05 -0.16 5.71
N ILE A 197 4.84 -0.02 4.65
CA ILE A 197 5.34 1.26 4.16
C ILE A 197 4.42 1.77 3.05
N LEU A 198 3.88 2.97 3.23
CA LEU A 198 2.90 3.59 2.33
C LEU A 198 3.39 4.93 1.79
N SER A 199 3.10 5.21 0.51
CA SER A 199 3.24 6.56 -0.03
C SER A 199 2.06 7.45 0.37
N GLY A 200 2.35 8.68 0.80
CA GLY A 200 1.34 9.65 1.28
C GLY A 200 0.65 10.49 0.20
N ASP A 201 0.85 10.18 -1.09
CA ASP A 201 0.47 11.03 -2.23
C ASP A 201 -0.25 10.30 -3.37
N HIS A 202 -0.50 9.01 -3.23
CA HIS A 202 -1.24 8.22 -4.21
C HIS A 202 -2.73 8.20 -3.88
N LEU A 203 -3.58 8.35 -4.91
CA LEU A 203 -5.03 8.23 -4.80
C LEU A 203 -5.45 6.82 -5.20
N TYR A 204 -5.78 5.98 -4.22
CA TYR A 204 -6.24 4.60 -4.44
C TYR A 204 -7.02 4.08 -3.24
N ARG A 205 -7.77 3.01 -3.45
CA ARG A 205 -8.42 2.24 -2.38
C ARG A 205 -7.89 0.82 -2.39
N MET A 206 -7.47 0.34 -1.24
CA MET A 206 -6.93 -1.01 -1.07
C MET A 206 -7.24 -1.51 0.33
N ASP A 207 -7.58 -2.79 0.44
CA ASP A 207 -7.55 -3.50 1.71
C ASP A 207 -6.12 -4.03 1.90
N TYR A 208 -5.47 -3.58 2.97
CA TYR A 208 -4.10 -3.98 3.26
C TYR A 208 -4.04 -5.36 3.91
N MET A 209 -5.12 -5.87 4.50
CA MET A 209 -5.09 -7.20 5.13
C MET A 209 -4.97 -8.31 4.10
N ASP A 210 -5.58 -8.18 2.93
CA ASP A 210 -5.34 -9.08 1.79
C ASP A 210 -3.83 -9.15 1.44
N PHE A 211 -3.16 -8.01 1.50
CA PHE A 211 -1.74 -7.92 1.20
C PHE A 211 -0.86 -8.50 2.32
N VAL A 212 -1.20 -8.25 3.59
CA VAL A 212 -0.51 -8.83 4.75
C VAL A 212 -0.69 -10.34 4.80
N GLN A 213 -1.91 -10.85 4.58
CA GLN A 213 -2.19 -12.29 4.53
C GLN A 213 -1.35 -12.95 3.43
N SER A 214 -1.32 -12.34 2.25
CA SER A 214 -0.51 -12.82 1.14
C SER A 214 1.00 -12.79 1.43
N HIS A 215 1.49 -11.80 2.20
CA HIS A 215 2.88 -11.70 2.64
C HIS A 215 3.24 -12.86 3.58
N ARG A 216 2.36 -13.13 4.56
CA ARG A 216 2.53 -14.18 5.57
C ARG A 216 2.43 -15.58 5.00
N GLN A 217 1.41 -15.87 4.19
CA GLN A 217 1.21 -17.17 3.53
C GLN A 217 2.42 -17.58 2.68
N ARG A 218 3.07 -16.60 2.06
CA ARG A 218 4.26 -16.83 1.22
C ARG A 218 5.56 -16.83 2.02
N ASN A 219 5.51 -16.59 3.33
CA ASN A 219 6.65 -16.43 4.22
C ASN A 219 7.70 -15.44 3.65
N ALA A 220 7.25 -14.40 2.95
CA ALA A 220 8.14 -13.46 2.28
C ALA A 220 8.85 -12.58 3.32
N GLY A 221 10.11 -12.22 3.08
CA GLY A 221 10.79 -11.23 3.93
C GLY A 221 10.32 -9.82 3.61
N ILE A 222 10.05 -9.57 2.33
CA ILE A 222 9.57 -8.30 1.80
C ILE A 222 8.53 -8.60 0.71
N SER A 223 7.42 -7.87 0.71
CA SER A 223 6.46 -7.90 -0.38
C SER A 223 6.20 -6.53 -0.96
N ILE A 224 5.96 -6.46 -2.27
CA ILE A 224 5.74 -5.23 -3.02
C ILE A 224 4.37 -5.31 -3.71
N CYS A 225 3.56 -4.25 -3.57
CA CYS A 225 2.38 -4.09 -4.42
C CYS A 225 2.78 -3.59 -5.80
N CYS A 226 2.29 -4.30 -6.81
CA CYS A 226 2.60 -3.95 -8.19
C CYS A 226 1.33 -3.77 -9.03
N LEU A 227 1.47 -2.98 -10.09
CA LEU A 227 0.43 -2.72 -11.08
C LEU A 227 0.91 -3.13 -12.48
N PRO A 228 0.11 -3.89 -13.24
CA PRO A 228 0.35 -4.10 -14.66
C PRO A 228 0.12 -2.79 -15.44
N ILE A 229 1.10 -2.38 -16.23
CA ILE A 229 1.04 -1.14 -17.02
C ILE A 229 1.46 -1.35 -18.47
N ASP A 230 1.00 -0.46 -19.32
CA ASP A 230 1.39 -0.41 -20.73
C ASP A 230 2.75 0.28 -20.92
N GLY A 231 3.33 0.12 -22.11
CA GLY A 231 4.66 0.65 -22.42
C GLY A 231 4.76 2.18 -22.47
N SER A 232 3.66 2.91 -22.65
CA SER A 232 3.72 4.38 -22.79
C SER A 232 4.10 5.09 -21.48
N ARG A 233 3.77 4.47 -20.35
CA ARG A 233 4.03 5.04 -19.00
C ARG A 233 5.10 4.28 -18.22
N ALA A 234 5.59 3.16 -18.76
CA ALA A 234 6.49 2.26 -18.04
C ALA A 234 7.82 2.90 -17.62
N SER A 235 8.35 3.85 -18.39
CA SER A 235 9.58 4.57 -18.04
C SER A 235 9.45 5.56 -16.87
N ASP A 236 8.24 5.83 -16.38
CA ASP A 236 8.01 6.73 -15.24
C ASP A 236 8.08 6.01 -13.89
N PHE A 237 8.10 4.68 -13.91
CA PHE A 237 8.03 3.83 -12.72
C PHE A 237 9.26 2.94 -12.55
N GLY A 238 9.43 2.41 -11.34
CA GLY A 238 10.33 1.28 -11.09
C GLY A 238 9.69 -0.01 -11.57
N LEU A 239 10.28 -0.63 -12.59
CA LEU A 239 9.80 -1.86 -13.20
C LEU A 239 10.42 -3.09 -12.54
N MET A 240 9.69 -4.20 -12.59
CA MET A 240 10.06 -5.42 -11.90
C MET A 240 9.90 -6.63 -12.82
N LYS A 241 10.82 -7.58 -12.70
CA LYS A 241 10.66 -8.92 -13.28
C LYS A 241 10.37 -9.93 -12.18
N ILE A 242 9.45 -10.84 -12.46
CA ILE A 242 9.07 -11.92 -11.56
C ILE A 242 9.35 -13.29 -12.19
N ASP A 243 9.57 -14.30 -11.36
CA ASP A 243 9.57 -15.70 -11.78
C ASP A 243 8.14 -16.30 -11.75
N GLY A 244 8.02 -17.58 -12.11
CA GLY A 244 6.73 -18.29 -12.12
C GLY A 244 6.06 -18.45 -10.74
N THR A 245 6.77 -18.15 -9.64
CA THR A 245 6.24 -18.18 -8.27
C THR A 245 5.84 -16.79 -7.76
N GLY A 246 6.05 -15.74 -8.57
CA GLY A 246 5.80 -14.35 -8.19
C GLY A 246 6.95 -13.72 -7.38
N ARG A 247 8.13 -14.36 -7.34
CA ARG A 247 9.32 -13.80 -6.69
C ARG A 247 10.01 -12.82 -7.63
N VAL A 248 10.45 -11.68 -7.09
CA VAL A 248 11.13 -10.64 -7.84
C VAL A 248 12.57 -11.06 -8.13
N ILE A 249 12.93 -11.11 -9.41
CA ILE A 249 14.26 -11.48 -9.89
C ILE A 249 15.10 -10.28 -10.33
N SER A 250 14.45 -9.18 -10.72
CA SER A 250 15.13 -7.96 -11.17
C SER A 250 14.26 -6.73 -10.94
N PHE A 251 14.92 -5.61 -10.67
CA PHE A 251 14.31 -4.29 -10.49
C PHE A 251 15.08 -3.27 -11.32
N SER A 252 14.38 -2.37 -12.01
CA SER A 252 14.99 -1.28 -12.76
C SER A 252 14.19 0.01 -12.55
N GLU A 253 14.86 1.05 -12.03
CA GLU A 253 14.23 2.35 -11.77
C GLU A 253 14.18 3.18 -13.06
N LYS A 254 12.97 3.47 -13.55
CA LYS A 254 12.72 4.34 -14.72
C LYS A 254 13.56 3.97 -15.95
N PRO A 255 13.53 2.68 -16.38
CA PRO A 255 14.30 2.22 -17.52
C PRO A 255 13.88 2.91 -18.81
N ARG A 256 14.82 3.08 -19.73
CA ARG A 256 14.60 3.71 -21.05
C ARG A 256 15.25 2.87 -22.15
N GLY A 257 14.77 3.02 -23.38
CA GLY A 257 15.39 2.40 -24.56
C GLY A 257 15.44 0.87 -24.47
N ALA A 258 16.64 0.29 -24.58
CA ALA A 258 16.85 -1.15 -24.54
C ALA A 258 16.50 -1.76 -23.17
N ASP A 259 16.81 -1.06 -22.08
CA ASP A 259 16.53 -1.53 -20.72
C ASP A 259 15.02 -1.65 -20.48
N LEU A 260 14.25 -0.72 -21.04
CA LEU A 260 12.79 -0.79 -20.96
C LEU A 260 12.24 -2.02 -21.68
N LYS A 261 12.78 -2.37 -22.85
CA LYS A 261 12.37 -3.59 -23.56
C LYS A 261 12.75 -4.86 -22.78
N ALA A 262 13.92 -4.87 -22.12
CA ALA A 262 14.38 -6.00 -21.32
C ALA A 262 13.50 -6.29 -20.09
N MET A 263 12.75 -5.29 -19.62
CA MET A 263 11.85 -5.39 -18.47
C MET A 263 10.45 -5.92 -18.79
N GLN A 264 10.18 -6.31 -20.04
CA GLN A 264 8.92 -6.96 -20.39
C GLN A 264 8.77 -8.31 -19.69
N VAL A 265 7.55 -8.59 -19.26
CA VAL A 265 7.16 -9.82 -18.55
C VAL A 265 5.77 -10.26 -18.97
N ASP A 266 5.53 -11.56 -18.87
CA ASP A 266 4.20 -12.11 -19.04
C ASP A 266 3.36 -11.82 -17.79
N THR A 267 2.42 -10.88 -17.90
CA THR A 267 1.55 -10.48 -16.80
C THR A 267 0.36 -11.43 -16.59
N THR A 268 0.20 -12.48 -17.40
CA THR A 268 -0.74 -13.57 -17.09
C THR A 268 -0.37 -14.29 -15.79
N LEU A 269 0.91 -14.27 -15.40
CA LEU A 269 1.39 -14.76 -14.10
C LEU A 269 0.75 -14.03 -12.90
N LEU A 270 0.24 -12.80 -13.11
CA LEU A 270 -0.50 -12.04 -12.11
C LEU A 270 -2.02 -12.27 -12.18
N GLY A 271 -2.48 -13.23 -12.99
CA GLY A 271 -3.90 -13.56 -13.16
C GLY A 271 -4.63 -12.65 -14.16
N LEU A 272 -3.90 -11.93 -15.03
CA LEU A 272 -4.52 -11.14 -16.10
C LEU A 272 -4.98 -12.05 -17.24
N PRO A 273 -6.12 -11.74 -17.89
CA PRO A 273 -6.50 -12.42 -19.12
C PRO A 273 -5.48 -12.09 -20.22
N LYS A 274 -5.24 -13.06 -21.11
CA LYS A 274 -4.19 -12.97 -22.14
C LYS A 274 -4.25 -11.68 -22.97
N GLU A 275 -5.45 -11.26 -23.37
CA GLU A 275 -5.66 -10.03 -24.14
C GLU A 275 -5.25 -8.74 -23.39
N GLU A 276 -5.39 -8.71 -22.07
CA GLU A 276 -4.92 -7.58 -21.27
C GLU A 276 -3.43 -7.68 -20.98
N ALA A 277 -2.92 -8.90 -20.80
CA ALA A 277 -1.50 -9.12 -20.55
C ALA A 277 -0.63 -8.64 -21.72
N GLU A 278 -1.08 -8.87 -22.95
CA GLU A 278 -0.43 -8.37 -24.17
C GLU A 278 -0.40 -6.82 -24.24
N LYS A 279 -1.44 -6.16 -23.72
CA LYS A 279 -1.52 -4.69 -23.67
C LYS A 279 -0.71 -4.10 -22.52
N LYS A 280 -0.47 -4.86 -21.46
CA LYS A 280 0.22 -4.43 -20.23
C LYS A 280 1.38 -5.37 -19.92
N PRO A 281 2.47 -5.35 -20.71
CA PRO A 281 3.59 -6.28 -20.57
C PRO A 281 4.60 -5.87 -19.47
N TYR A 282 4.25 -4.93 -18.59
CA TYR A 282 5.14 -4.42 -17.56
C TYR A 282 4.51 -4.48 -16.18
N ILE A 283 5.33 -4.76 -15.17
CA ILE A 283 4.94 -4.75 -13.75
C ILE A 283 5.66 -3.58 -13.09
N ALA A 284 4.89 -2.61 -12.61
CA ALA A 284 5.41 -1.43 -11.93
C ALA A 284 5.15 -1.45 -10.43
N SER A 285 6.13 -1.04 -9.63
CA SER A 285 5.95 -0.85 -8.19
C SER A 285 5.02 0.33 -7.90
N MET A 286 4.06 0.13 -6.98
CA MET A 286 3.16 1.18 -6.51
C MET A 286 3.76 2.03 -5.37
N GLY A 287 4.95 1.70 -4.88
CA GLY A 287 5.51 2.34 -3.69
C GLY A 287 4.79 1.95 -2.39
N VAL A 288 4.21 0.75 -2.36
CA VAL A 288 3.57 0.14 -1.18
C VAL A 288 4.29 -1.17 -0.90
N TYR A 289 4.79 -1.32 0.33
CA TYR A 289 5.69 -2.40 0.72
C TYR A 289 5.28 -2.97 2.06
N ILE A 290 5.42 -4.28 2.25
CA ILE A 290 5.38 -4.91 3.58
C ILE A 290 6.75 -5.51 3.84
N PHE A 291 7.25 -5.28 5.04
CA PHE A 291 8.46 -5.90 5.55
C PHE A 291 8.14 -6.65 6.82
N LYS A 292 8.75 -7.83 7.00
CA LYS A 292 8.93 -8.36 8.34
C LYS A 292 9.80 -7.40 9.14
N LYS A 293 9.39 -7.10 10.38
CA LYS A 293 10.10 -6.17 11.28
C LYS A 293 11.60 -6.49 11.38
N GLU A 294 11.93 -7.76 11.63
CA GLU A 294 13.32 -8.22 11.75
C GLU A 294 14.13 -7.98 10.47
N ILE A 295 13.54 -8.27 9.30
CA ILE A 295 14.19 -8.07 8.00
C ILE A 295 14.44 -6.59 7.74
N LEU A 296 13.48 -5.72 8.10
CA LEU A 296 13.64 -4.27 7.96
C LEU A 296 14.78 -3.73 8.83
N LEU A 297 14.86 -4.15 10.10
CA LEU A 297 15.92 -3.73 11.01
C LEU A 297 17.30 -4.23 10.55
N ASN A 298 17.38 -5.50 10.11
CA ASN A 298 18.61 -6.08 9.56
C ASN A 298 19.08 -5.33 8.30
N LEU A 299 18.15 -4.92 7.41
CA LEU A 299 18.48 -4.13 6.23
C LEU A 299 19.16 -2.80 6.57
N PHE A 300 18.69 -2.10 7.60
CA PHE A 300 19.31 -0.85 8.02
C PHE A 300 20.70 -1.04 8.62
N GLN A 301 20.94 -2.15 9.32
CA GLN A 301 22.26 -2.48 9.85
C GLN A 301 23.25 -2.87 8.74
N MET A 302 22.82 -3.69 7.78
CA MET A 302 23.65 -4.14 6.66
C MET A 302 24.05 -2.99 5.72
N ALA A 303 23.11 -2.09 5.40
CA ALA A 303 23.37 -0.95 4.52
C ALA A 303 24.47 -0.01 5.09
N PHE A 304 24.66 0.01 6.41
CA PHE A 304 25.71 0.80 7.06
C PHE A 304 27.09 0.16 6.94
N SER A 305 27.19 -1.17 6.87
CA SER A 305 28.47 -1.88 6.77
C SER A 305 29.12 -1.73 5.39
N TYR A 306 28.35 -1.43 4.35
CA TYR A 306 28.82 -1.17 2.98
C TYR A 306 29.01 0.32 2.64
N CYS A 307 28.65 1.22 3.57
CA CYS A 307 28.75 2.67 3.36
C CYS A 307 29.85 3.33 4.22
N LYS A 308 30.76 2.51 4.77
CA LYS A 308 32.03 2.95 5.38
C LYS A 308 33.19 2.76 4.43
#